data_AF-A0A2P5L9R0-F1
#
_entry.id   AF-A0A2P5L9R0-F1
#
_cell.length_a   1.000
_cell.length_b   1.000
_cell.length_c   1.000
_cell.angle_alpha   90.00
_cell.angle_beta   90.00
_cell.angle_gamma   90.00
#
_symmetry.space_group_name_H-M   'P 1'
#
loop_
_entity.id
_entity.type
_entity.pdbx_description
1 polymer ?
#
loop_
_entity_poly.entity_id
_entity_poly.type
_entity_poly.pdbx_seq_one_letter_code
_entity_poly.pdbx_strand_id
1 'polypeptide(L)'
;MTVTAETIKSTIQSRLLEMVESRHELIKHAQSLSGLGISVRDSRLYISECFEAVAESYLENLCGKLSSQHSNGTPAKVSLDVALYKVISSRSRREKFAELFWSHVDGDLEADRALIEAYLAEVKFEAIAESINQQVGSLEEKGLNMLACKIIDRLNLKCERGYYEPYKKAGRVICQTWSVNYHDAYSKISELTALSEAFSIIEKESGVSLGVAISEYISAIKDLSWSREKIASRTIFGKGGHLEILCFKDKHEYRFSIQAFDALIAFLTINGEADAADRVIEKTGLQEAA
;
A
#
# COMPACT_ATOMS: atom_id res chain seq x y z
N MET A 1 2.86 -19.01 7.68
CA MET A 1 2.08 -20.02 6.96
C MET A 1 2.60 -20.05 5.54
N THR A 2 3.09 -21.19 5.06
CA THR A 2 3.62 -21.29 3.68
C THR A 2 2.45 -21.52 2.73
N VAL A 3 2.33 -20.68 1.71
CA VAL A 3 1.31 -20.85 0.67
C VAL A 3 1.83 -21.85 -0.36
N THR A 4 1.04 -22.87 -0.70
CA THR A 4 1.41 -23.88 -1.70
C THR A 4 0.53 -23.78 -2.94
N ALA A 5 1.11 -24.12 -4.10
CA ALA A 5 0.39 -24.18 -5.37
C ALA A 5 -0.88 -25.05 -5.27
N GLU A 6 -0.78 -26.21 -4.61
CA GLU A 6 -1.90 -27.14 -4.41
C GLU A 6 -3.04 -26.54 -3.57
N THR A 7 -2.71 -25.78 -2.52
CA THR A 7 -3.74 -25.13 -1.69
C THR A 7 -4.48 -24.04 -2.48
N ILE A 8 -3.74 -23.28 -3.28
CA ILE A 8 -4.34 -22.25 -4.15
C ILE A 8 -5.25 -22.92 -5.19
N LYS A 9 -4.72 -23.91 -5.91
CA LYS A 9 -5.43 -24.64 -6.97
C LYS A 9 -6.71 -25.28 -6.44
N SER A 10 -6.63 -26.07 -5.37
CA SER A 10 -7.79 -26.75 -4.78
C SER A 10 -8.86 -25.77 -4.29
N THR A 11 -8.47 -24.63 -3.71
CA THR A 11 -9.43 -23.62 -3.24
C THR A 11 -10.13 -22.94 -4.42
N ILE A 12 -9.38 -22.58 -5.47
CA ILE A 12 -9.97 -21.98 -6.67
C ILE A 12 -10.89 -23.01 -7.36
N GLN A 13 -10.47 -24.26 -7.48
CA GLN A 13 -11.30 -25.35 -8.05
C GLN A 13 -12.63 -25.49 -7.31
N SER A 14 -12.61 -25.57 -5.96
CA SER A 14 -13.82 -25.65 -5.15
C SER A 14 -14.76 -24.48 -5.40
N ARG A 15 -14.22 -23.25 -5.47
CA ARG A 15 -15.01 -22.04 -5.72
C ARG A 15 -15.56 -21.98 -7.14
N LEU A 16 -14.80 -22.45 -8.13
CA LEU A 16 -15.25 -22.54 -9.52
C LEU A 16 -16.38 -23.55 -9.66
N LEU A 17 -16.33 -24.68 -8.95
CA LEU A 17 -17.41 -25.66 -8.90
C LEU A 17 -18.70 -25.05 -8.33
N GLU A 18 -18.61 -24.37 -7.18
CA GLU A 18 -19.75 -23.65 -6.57
C GLU A 18 -20.31 -22.57 -7.50
N MET A 19 -19.43 -21.83 -8.17
CA MET A 19 -19.81 -20.78 -9.12
C MET A 19 -20.53 -21.36 -10.33
N VAL A 20 -20.03 -22.43 -10.94
CA VAL A 20 -20.64 -23.10 -12.10
C VAL A 20 -22.02 -23.64 -11.74
N GLU A 21 -22.19 -24.25 -10.57
CA GLU A 21 -23.51 -24.70 -10.09
C GLU A 21 -24.48 -23.54 -9.89
N SER A 22 -24.03 -22.47 -9.24
CA SER A 22 -24.83 -21.26 -9.00
C SER A 22 -25.24 -20.58 -10.31
N ARG A 23 -24.32 -20.53 -11.27
CA ARG A 23 -24.54 -19.97 -12.61
C ARG A 23 -25.55 -20.80 -13.40
N HIS A 24 -25.46 -22.13 -13.34
CA HIS A 24 -26.40 -23.03 -14.00
C HIS A 24 -27.83 -22.85 -13.49
N GLU A 25 -28.01 -22.76 -12.16
CA GLU A 25 -29.33 -22.49 -11.58
C GLU A 25 -29.87 -21.11 -11.98
N LEU A 26 -29.00 -20.09 -12.04
CA LEU A 26 -29.38 -18.77 -12.51
C LEU A 26 -29.86 -18.79 -13.98
N ILE A 27 -29.17 -19.52 -14.85
CA ILE A 27 -29.55 -19.69 -16.27
C ILE A 27 -30.91 -20.40 -16.38
N LYS A 28 -31.15 -21.47 -15.61
CA LYS A 28 -32.46 -22.15 -15.58
C LYS A 28 -33.59 -21.21 -15.15
N HIS A 29 -33.38 -20.42 -14.10
CA HIS A 29 -34.37 -19.44 -13.66
C HIS A 29 -34.63 -18.36 -14.71
N ALA A 30 -33.59 -17.87 -15.38
CA ALA A 30 -33.71 -16.92 -16.48
C ALA A 30 -34.49 -17.48 -17.68
N GLN A 31 -34.27 -18.75 -18.03
CA GLN A 31 -35.03 -19.47 -19.07
C GLN A 31 -36.51 -19.61 -18.69
N SER A 32 -36.81 -19.94 -17.42
CA SER A 32 -38.18 -20.02 -16.91
C SER A 32 -38.91 -18.67 -17.03
N LEU A 33 -38.27 -17.57 -16.60
CA LEU A 33 -38.81 -16.22 -16.75
C LEU A 33 -39.02 -15.82 -18.22
N SER A 34 -38.11 -16.23 -19.10
CA SER A 34 -38.23 -16.00 -20.54
C SER A 34 -39.45 -16.73 -21.11
N GLY A 35 -39.75 -17.94 -20.62
CA GLY A 35 -40.98 -18.67 -20.95
C GLY A 35 -42.27 -17.96 -20.49
N LEU A 36 -42.17 -17.10 -19.48
CA LEU A 36 -43.26 -16.22 -19.01
C LEU A 36 -43.28 -14.85 -19.72
N GLY A 37 -42.41 -14.62 -20.71
CA GLY A 37 -42.32 -13.39 -21.48
C GLY A 37 -41.39 -12.31 -20.90
N ILE A 38 -40.61 -12.63 -19.85
CA ILE A 38 -39.66 -11.70 -19.23
C ILE A 38 -38.24 -12.04 -19.69
N SER A 39 -37.64 -11.15 -20.50
CA SER A 39 -36.26 -11.30 -20.97
C SER A 39 -35.26 -10.96 -19.86
N VAL A 40 -34.40 -11.91 -19.51
CA VAL A 40 -33.27 -11.70 -18.59
C VAL A 40 -31.97 -11.89 -19.37
N ARG A 41 -31.14 -10.85 -19.48
CA ARG A 41 -29.81 -10.90 -20.10
C ARG A 41 -28.83 -10.13 -19.24
N ASP A 42 -27.72 -10.76 -18.86
CA ASP A 42 -26.59 -10.11 -18.18
C ASP A 42 -25.28 -10.64 -18.76
N SER A 43 -24.56 -9.77 -19.47
CA SER A 43 -23.26 -10.10 -20.06
C SER A 43 -22.19 -10.40 -19.01
N ARG A 44 -22.36 -9.97 -17.76
CA ARG A 44 -21.39 -10.22 -16.67
C ARG A 44 -21.38 -11.70 -16.21
N LEU A 45 -22.26 -12.52 -16.77
CA LEU A 45 -22.36 -13.96 -16.48
C LEU A 45 -21.63 -14.81 -17.53
N TYR A 46 -20.83 -14.21 -18.42
CA TYR A 46 -19.99 -15.00 -19.32
C TYR A 46 -19.01 -15.84 -18.52
N ILE A 47 -18.92 -17.13 -18.88
CA ILE A 47 -18.14 -18.11 -18.11
C ILE A 47 -16.67 -17.70 -17.93
N SER A 48 -16.07 -17.11 -18.95
CA SER A 48 -14.70 -16.57 -18.89
C SER A 48 -14.54 -15.48 -17.83
N GLU A 49 -15.48 -14.53 -17.76
CA GLU A 49 -15.44 -13.43 -16.80
C GLU A 49 -15.64 -13.96 -15.38
N CYS A 50 -16.56 -14.91 -15.21
CA CYS A 50 -16.81 -15.54 -13.91
C CYS A 50 -15.58 -16.30 -13.40
N PHE A 51 -14.88 -17.05 -14.26
CA PHE A 51 -13.71 -17.82 -13.87
C PHE A 51 -12.59 -16.93 -13.33
N GLU A 52 -12.22 -15.90 -14.10
CA GLU A 52 -11.16 -14.98 -13.71
C GLU A 52 -11.55 -14.14 -12.49
N ALA A 53 -12.82 -13.75 -12.36
CA ALA A 53 -13.31 -13.02 -11.20
C ALA A 53 -13.27 -13.86 -9.91
N VAL A 54 -13.55 -15.16 -9.98
CA VAL A 54 -13.43 -16.08 -8.83
C VAL A 54 -11.97 -16.19 -8.40
N ALA A 55 -11.05 -16.37 -9.35
CA ALA A 55 -9.62 -16.45 -9.07
C ALA A 55 -9.08 -15.13 -8.49
N GLU A 56 -9.41 -13.99 -9.10
CA GLU A 56 -9.05 -12.65 -8.66
C GLU A 56 -9.50 -12.41 -7.22
N SER A 57 -10.80 -12.60 -6.95
CA SER A 57 -11.39 -12.39 -5.63
C SER A 57 -10.71 -13.23 -4.55
N TYR A 58 -10.43 -14.51 -4.83
CA TYR A 58 -9.72 -15.36 -3.87
C TYR A 58 -8.29 -14.89 -3.63
N LEU A 59 -7.54 -14.60 -4.70
CA LEU A 59 -6.13 -14.22 -4.62
C LEU A 59 -5.93 -12.85 -3.98
N GLU A 60 -6.77 -11.86 -4.28
CA GLU A 60 -6.75 -10.55 -3.62
C GLU A 60 -7.05 -10.67 -2.13
N ASN A 61 -8.04 -11.49 -1.75
CA ASN A 61 -8.35 -11.75 -0.35
C ASN A 61 -7.20 -12.45 0.38
N LEU A 62 -6.54 -13.43 -0.26
CA LEU A 62 -5.36 -14.09 0.29
C LEU A 62 -4.21 -13.11 0.48
N CYS A 63 -3.90 -12.30 -0.54
CA CYS A 63 -2.86 -11.27 -0.47
C CYS A 63 -3.17 -10.22 0.61
N GLY A 64 -4.42 -9.79 0.73
CA GLY A 64 -4.88 -8.87 1.77
C GLY A 64 -4.66 -9.43 3.17
N LYS A 65 -5.08 -10.69 3.41
CA LYS A 65 -4.86 -11.38 4.70
C LYS A 65 -3.38 -11.50 5.06
N LEU A 66 -2.56 -11.93 4.11
CA LEU A 66 -1.11 -12.07 4.32
C LEU A 66 -0.46 -10.71 4.57
N SER A 67 -0.88 -9.67 3.85
CA SER A 67 -0.41 -8.30 4.08
C SER A 67 -0.75 -7.85 5.51
N SER A 68 -1.97 -8.04 5.97
CA SER A 68 -2.37 -7.68 7.34
C SER A 68 -1.62 -8.48 8.41
N GLN A 69 -1.32 -9.76 8.16
CA GLN A 69 -0.61 -10.62 9.11
C GLN A 69 0.90 -10.32 9.20
N HIS A 70 1.53 -9.94 8.09
CA HIS A 70 2.99 -9.87 7.98
C HIS A 70 3.54 -8.45 7.84
N SER A 71 2.72 -7.43 7.58
CA SER A 71 3.20 -6.05 7.44
C SER A 71 3.59 -5.39 8.76
N ASN A 72 3.17 -5.91 9.91
CA ASN A 72 3.44 -5.35 11.25
C ASN A 72 3.16 -3.84 11.38
N GLY A 73 2.11 -3.34 10.70
CA GLY A 73 1.75 -1.91 10.72
C GLY A 73 2.47 -1.06 9.68
N THR A 74 3.24 -1.66 8.77
CA THR A 74 3.88 -0.96 7.64
C THR A 74 2.96 -0.88 6.41
N PRO A 75 3.22 0.03 5.44
CA PRO A 75 2.39 0.17 4.25
C PRO A 75 2.62 -0.90 3.17
N ALA A 76 3.59 -1.81 3.35
CA ALA A 76 3.91 -2.83 2.36
C ALA A 76 2.79 -3.85 2.22
N LYS A 77 2.53 -4.29 0.99
CA LYS A 77 1.47 -5.23 0.65
C LYS A 77 2.00 -6.31 -0.28
N VAL A 78 1.48 -7.52 -0.09
CA VAL A 78 1.60 -8.60 -1.06
C VAL A 78 0.71 -8.25 -2.26
N SER A 79 1.26 -8.35 -3.46
CA SER A 79 0.51 -8.15 -4.70
C SER A 79 0.96 -9.16 -5.76
N LEU A 80 0.06 -9.52 -6.67
CA LEU A 80 0.33 -10.51 -7.70
C LEU A 80 0.24 -9.86 -9.09
N ASP A 81 1.07 -10.36 -10.00
CA ASP A 81 0.89 -10.09 -11.42
C ASP A 81 -0.38 -10.79 -11.91
N VAL A 82 -1.33 -9.98 -12.41
CA VAL A 82 -2.61 -10.44 -12.94
C VAL A 82 -2.45 -11.43 -14.08
N ALA A 83 -1.35 -11.35 -14.85
CA ALA A 83 -1.08 -12.25 -15.97
C ALA A 83 -0.84 -13.71 -15.54
N LEU A 84 -0.60 -13.96 -14.25
CA LEU A 84 -0.41 -15.32 -13.73
C LEU A 84 -1.71 -16.12 -13.65
N TYR A 85 -2.86 -15.44 -13.57
CA TYR A 85 -4.17 -16.09 -13.37
C TYR A 85 -5.29 -15.58 -14.29
N LYS A 86 -5.16 -14.38 -14.89
CA LYS A 86 -6.06 -13.90 -15.95
C LYS A 86 -5.62 -14.40 -17.33
N VAL A 87 -5.72 -15.71 -17.52
CA VAL A 87 -5.19 -16.40 -18.71
C VAL A 87 -6.16 -16.42 -19.91
N ILE A 88 -7.41 -16.00 -19.73
CA ILE A 88 -8.43 -15.93 -20.79
C ILE A 88 -8.49 -14.52 -21.36
N SER A 89 -8.65 -13.49 -20.53
CA SER A 89 -8.79 -12.09 -20.95
C SER A 89 -7.51 -11.47 -21.49
N SER A 90 -6.34 -12.00 -21.09
CA SER A 90 -5.04 -11.57 -21.60
C SER A 90 -4.71 -12.09 -23.00
N ARG A 91 -5.51 -13.04 -23.53
CA ARG A 91 -5.29 -13.69 -24.83
C ARG A 91 -6.22 -13.14 -25.89
N SER A 92 -5.77 -13.22 -27.15
CA SER A 92 -6.65 -12.91 -28.28
C SER A 92 -7.81 -13.89 -28.34
N ARG A 93 -9.01 -13.42 -28.66
CA ARG A 93 -10.20 -14.29 -28.87
C ARG A 93 -10.01 -15.39 -29.92
N ARG A 94 -9.00 -15.24 -30.79
CA ARG A 94 -8.66 -16.21 -31.85
C ARG A 94 -7.63 -17.25 -31.40
N GLU A 95 -7.11 -17.15 -30.19
CA GLU A 95 -6.25 -18.19 -29.64
C GLU A 95 -7.09 -19.38 -29.21
N LYS A 96 -6.63 -20.59 -29.57
CA LYS A 96 -7.36 -21.85 -29.36
C LYS A 96 -7.88 -22.01 -27.94
N PHE A 97 -7.11 -21.58 -26.93
CA PHE A 97 -7.53 -21.66 -25.54
C PHE A 97 -8.68 -20.69 -25.21
N ALA A 98 -8.54 -19.41 -25.57
CA ALA A 98 -9.57 -18.42 -25.29
C ALA A 98 -10.87 -18.74 -26.06
N GLU A 99 -10.74 -19.24 -27.29
CA GLU A 99 -11.87 -19.65 -28.13
C GLU A 99 -12.77 -20.67 -27.42
N LEU A 100 -12.21 -21.62 -26.65
CA LEU A 100 -12.98 -22.59 -25.85
C LEU A 100 -14.02 -21.92 -24.94
N PHE A 101 -13.71 -20.74 -24.39
CA PHE A 101 -14.60 -20.02 -23.50
C PHE A 101 -15.53 -19.07 -24.26
N TRP A 102 -15.06 -18.47 -25.37
CA TRP A 102 -15.86 -17.52 -26.16
C TRP A 102 -16.92 -18.19 -27.02
N SER A 103 -16.67 -19.41 -27.51
CA SER A 103 -17.63 -20.19 -28.30
C SER A 103 -18.48 -21.11 -27.44
N HIS A 104 -18.29 -21.08 -26.12
CA HIS A 104 -19.00 -21.95 -25.19
C HIS A 104 -20.50 -21.63 -25.16
N VAL A 105 -21.32 -22.67 -25.14
CA VAL A 105 -22.78 -22.54 -25.05
C VAL A 105 -23.20 -22.63 -23.60
N ASP A 106 -23.90 -21.60 -23.13
CA ASP A 106 -24.37 -21.51 -21.76
C ASP A 106 -25.44 -22.55 -21.42
N GLY A 107 -25.41 -23.08 -20.20
CA GLY A 107 -26.46 -23.93 -19.63
C GLY A 107 -26.19 -25.44 -19.66
N ASP A 108 -24.99 -25.87 -20.06
CA ASP A 108 -24.53 -27.25 -19.87
C ASP A 108 -23.55 -27.33 -18.69
N LEU A 109 -24.03 -27.88 -17.58
CA LEU A 109 -23.27 -28.00 -16.34
C LEU A 109 -22.01 -28.88 -16.49
N GLU A 110 -22.07 -29.95 -17.26
CA GLU A 110 -20.94 -30.86 -17.42
C GLU A 110 -19.89 -30.25 -18.34
N ALA A 111 -20.32 -29.50 -19.37
CA ALA A 111 -19.42 -28.73 -20.20
C ALA A 111 -18.77 -27.56 -19.43
N ASP A 112 -19.53 -26.84 -18.58
CA ASP A 112 -18.99 -25.81 -17.67
C ASP A 112 -17.92 -26.41 -16.72
N ARG A 113 -18.19 -27.60 -16.17
CA ARG A 113 -17.25 -28.33 -15.30
C ARG A 113 -15.97 -28.74 -16.03
N ALA A 114 -16.08 -29.18 -17.28
CA ALA A 114 -14.90 -29.54 -18.09
C ALA A 114 -13.98 -28.33 -18.36
N LEU A 115 -14.56 -27.12 -18.48
CA LEU A 115 -13.78 -25.90 -18.66
C LEU A 115 -12.96 -25.52 -17.42
N ILE A 116 -13.37 -25.94 -16.22
CA ILE A 116 -12.60 -25.70 -14.98
C ILE A 116 -11.20 -26.32 -15.11
N GLU A 117 -11.11 -27.59 -15.51
CA GLU A 117 -9.82 -28.27 -15.64
C GLU A 117 -8.94 -27.62 -16.72
N ALA A 118 -9.54 -27.19 -17.84
CA ALA A 118 -8.82 -26.45 -18.87
C ALA A 118 -8.25 -25.12 -18.34
N TYR A 119 -9.04 -24.37 -17.57
CA TYR A 119 -8.58 -23.13 -16.94
C TYR A 119 -7.46 -23.37 -15.93
N LEU A 120 -7.65 -24.32 -15.00
CA LEU A 120 -6.67 -24.62 -13.96
C LEU A 120 -5.34 -25.15 -14.53
N ALA A 121 -5.34 -25.78 -15.70
CA ALA A 121 -4.11 -26.22 -16.36
C ALA A 121 -3.24 -25.05 -16.87
N GLU A 122 -3.82 -23.88 -17.14
CA GLU A 122 -3.11 -22.73 -17.70
C GLU A 122 -2.66 -21.73 -16.63
N VAL A 123 -3.31 -21.71 -15.46
CA VAL A 123 -2.94 -20.81 -14.35
C VAL A 123 -1.59 -21.24 -13.75
N LYS A 124 -0.68 -20.27 -13.56
CA LYS A 124 0.69 -20.52 -13.10
C LYS A 124 0.76 -20.59 -11.56
N PHE A 125 0.17 -21.63 -10.97
CA PHE A 125 0.05 -21.76 -9.52
C PHE A 125 1.37 -21.78 -8.76
N GLU A 126 2.40 -22.41 -9.31
CA GLU A 126 3.75 -22.46 -8.74
C GLU A 126 4.34 -21.06 -8.64
N ALA A 127 4.25 -20.28 -9.72
CA ALA A 127 4.75 -18.91 -9.77
C ALA A 127 3.98 -17.99 -8.81
N ILE A 128 2.66 -18.18 -8.68
CA ILE A 128 1.85 -17.45 -7.70
C ILE A 128 2.33 -17.76 -6.27
N ALA A 129 2.46 -19.03 -5.91
CA ALA A 129 2.87 -19.44 -4.58
C ALA A 129 4.29 -18.95 -4.25
N GLU A 130 5.24 -19.09 -5.18
CA GLU A 130 6.60 -18.58 -5.04
C GLU A 130 6.62 -17.06 -4.82
N SER A 131 5.90 -16.30 -5.65
CA SER A 131 5.80 -14.85 -5.55
C SER A 131 5.23 -14.39 -4.20
N ILE A 132 4.18 -15.06 -3.72
CA ILE A 132 3.60 -14.76 -2.40
C ILE A 132 4.61 -15.02 -1.30
N ASN A 133 5.22 -16.21 -1.27
CA ASN A 133 6.13 -16.60 -0.19
C ASN A 133 7.37 -15.70 -0.14
N GLN A 134 7.91 -15.31 -1.30
CA GLN A 134 9.04 -14.38 -1.40
C GLN A 134 8.68 -12.98 -0.87
N GLN A 135 7.49 -12.47 -1.20
CA GLN A 135 7.04 -11.18 -0.72
C GLN A 135 6.78 -11.20 0.78
N VAL A 136 6.12 -12.24 1.29
CA VAL A 136 5.85 -12.41 2.73
C VAL A 136 7.14 -12.40 3.55
N GLY A 137 8.19 -13.08 3.08
CA GLY A 137 9.48 -13.14 3.79
C GLY A 137 10.23 -11.81 3.88
N SER A 138 9.92 -10.83 3.03
CA SER A 138 10.57 -9.51 2.99
C SER A 138 9.60 -8.34 3.24
N LEU A 139 8.37 -8.63 3.67
CA LEU A 139 7.30 -7.65 3.67
C LEU A 139 7.53 -6.52 4.69
N GLU A 140 7.91 -6.88 5.90
CA GLU A 140 8.19 -5.94 6.98
C GLU A 140 9.38 -5.04 6.62
N GLU A 141 10.50 -5.62 6.20
CA GLU A 141 11.70 -4.89 5.77
C GLU A 141 11.39 -3.89 4.66
N LYS A 142 10.69 -4.32 3.61
CA LYS A 142 10.24 -3.43 2.53
C LYS A 142 9.34 -2.31 3.06
N GLY A 143 8.46 -2.63 3.98
CA GLY A 143 7.56 -1.65 4.59
C GLY A 143 8.28 -0.60 5.43
N LEU A 144 9.26 -1.02 6.24
CA LEU A 144 10.11 -0.12 7.01
C LEU A 144 10.96 0.76 6.08
N ASN A 145 11.50 0.20 5.00
CA ASN A 145 12.22 0.95 3.98
C ASN A 145 11.34 2.02 3.31
N MET A 146 10.10 1.68 2.94
CA MET A 146 9.15 2.66 2.38
C MET A 146 8.88 3.82 3.35
N LEU A 147 8.77 3.55 4.65
CA LEU A 147 8.58 4.57 5.67
C LEU A 147 9.84 5.43 5.87
N ALA A 148 11.03 4.82 5.87
CA ALA A 148 12.31 5.52 5.92
C ALA A 148 12.48 6.48 4.72
N CYS A 149 12.19 6.02 3.51
CA CYS A 149 12.22 6.87 2.31
C CYS A 149 11.25 8.05 2.42
N LYS A 150 10.03 7.83 2.93
CA LYS A 150 9.06 8.92 3.17
C LYS A 150 9.59 9.95 4.18
N ILE A 151 10.23 9.51 5.27
CA ILE A 151 10.87 10.42 6.23
C ILE A 151 11.96 11.24 5.54
N ILE A 152 12.85 10.56 4.81
CA ILE A 152 13.98 11.17 4.10
C ILE A 152 13.50 12.25 3.13
N ASP A 153 12.52 11.91 2.29
CA ASP A 153 11.97 12.83 1.29
C ASP A 153 11.24 14.00 1.97
N ARG A 154 10.44 13.72 3.02
CA ARG A 154 9.65 14.75 3.70
C ARG A 154 10.50 15.74 4.49
N LEU A 155 11.56 15.27 5.15
CA LEU A 155 12.47 16.11 5.92
C LEU A 155 13.61 16.68 5.06
N ASN A 156 13.57 16.48 3.74
CA ASN A 156 14.57 16.93 2.77
C ASN A 156 16.00 16.46 3.10
N LEU A 157 16.15 15.26 3.65
CA LEU A 157 17.45 14.74 4.11
C LEU A 157 18.41 14.40 2.95
N LYS A 158 17.88 14.25 1.72
CA LYS A 158 18.67 14.08 0.48
C LYS A 158 19.30 15.38 -0.03
N CYS A 159 18.93 16.55 0.51
CA CYS A 159 19.40 17.81 -0.04
C CYS A 159 20.90 18.03 0.24
N GLU A 160 21.72 17.97 -0.80
CA GLU A 160 23.18 17.99 -0.66
C GLU A 160 23.74 19.39 -0.43
N ARG A 161 23.07 20.44 -0.95
CA ARG A 161 23.48 21.84 -0.82
C ARG A 161 22.26 22.76 -0.89
N GLY A 162 22.12 23.68 0.06
CA GLY A 162 21.21 24.82 -0.08
C GLY A 162 20.41 25.17 1.17
N TYR A 163 19.38 25.99 0.96
CA TYR A 163 18.60 26.64 2.03
C TYR A 163 17.84 25.66 2.95
N TYR A 164 17.60 24.42 2.52
CA TYR A 164 16.77 23.42 3.23
C TYR A 164 17.58 22.31 3.92
N GLU A 165 18.91 22.43 3.94
CA GLU A 165 19.78 21.44 4.58
C GLU A 165 19.51 21.36 6.10
N PRO A 166 19.53 20.15 6.70
CA PRO A 166 19.44 20.01 8.15
C PRO A 166 20.62 20.66 8.88
N TYR A 167 20.36 21.32 10.01
CA TYR A 167 21.42 21.93 10.83
C TYR A 167 21.08 21.94 12.32
N LYS A 168 22.11 22.12 13.16
CA LYS A 168 21.97 22.21 14.62
C LYS A 168 21.80 23.66 15.07
N LYS A 169 20.84 23.91 15.96
CA LYS A 169 20.65 25.22 16.60
C LYS A 169 20.03 25.05 17.98
N ALA A 170 20.64 25.65 19.00
CA ALA A 170 20.16 25.67 20.38
C ALA A 170 19.80 24.27 20.94
N GLY A 171 20.69 23.29 20.74
CA GLY A 171 20.49 21.92 21.25
C GLY A 171 19.44 21.10 20.50
N ARG A 172 18.94 21.59 19.37
CA ARG A 172 18.00 20.88 18.49
C ARG A 172 18.57 20.71 17.08
N VAL A 173 18.17 19.64 16.41
CA VAL A 173 18.39 19.46 14.97
C VAL A 173 17.16 19.96 14.23
N ILE A 174 17.37 20.81 13.24
CA ILE A 174 16.31 21.47 12.49
C ILE A 174 16.32 20.96 11.05
N CYS A 175 15.20 20.37 10.61
CA CYS A 175 14.94 20.02 9.22
C CYS A 175 13.92 21.00 8.64
N GLN A 176 14.24 21.62 7.50
CA GLN A 176 13.39 22.64 6.90
C GLN A 176 12.57 22.09 5.72
N THR A 177 11.33 22.53 5.62
CA THR A 177 10.42 22.21 4.53
C THR A 177 9.69 23.46 4.03
N TRP A 178 9.07 23.36 2.86
CA TRP A 178 8.23 24.42 2.31
C TRP A 178 6.99 24.68 3.18
N SER A 179 6.52 25.92 3.21
CA SER A 179 5.26 26.23 3.89
C SER A 179 4.07 25.63 3.14
N VAL A 180 3.17 25.01 3.91
CA VAL A 180 1.91 24.45 3.43
C VAL A 180 0.89 25.57 3.25
N ASN A 181 0.09 25.47 2.20
CA ASN A 181 -1.02 26.37 1.91
C ASN A 181 -2.34 25.60 1.72
N TYR A 182 -3.43 26.33 1.52
CA TYR A 182 -4.75 25.74 1.37
C TYR A 182 -4.86 24.86 0.10
N HIS A 183 -4.18 25.21 -1.00
CA HIS A 183 -4.28 24.48 -2.26
C HIS A 183 -3.61 23.10 -2.23
N ASP A 184 -2.61 22.89 -1.36
CA ASP A 184 -1.92 21.61 -1.18
C ASP A 184 -2.32 20.87 0.11
N ALA A 185 -3.29 21.39 0.87
CA ALA A 185 -3.68 20.87 2.17
C ALA A 185 -4.00 19.36 2.15
N TYR A 186 -4.79 18.89 1.17
CA TYR A 186 -5.20 17.49 1.09
C TYR A 186 -4.02 16.53 0.90
N SER A 187 -3.15 16.81 -0.10
CA SER A 187 -1.96 15.99 -0.35
C SER A 187 -0.99 16.04 0.85
N LYS A 188 -0.83 17.22 1.47
CA LYS A 188 0.05 17.39 2.63
C LYS A 188 -0.46 16.66 3.86
N ILE A 189 -1.76 16.62 4.09
CA ILE A 189 -2.35 15.82 5.18
C ILE A 189 -2.02 14.34 4.97
N SER A 190 -2.19 13.82 3.74
CA SER A 190 -1.86 12.41 3.46
C SER A 190 -0.38 12.10 3.69
N GLU A 191 0.53 12.97 3.23
CA GLU A 191 1.98 12.84 3.50
C GLU A 191 2.28 12.84 5.02
N LEU A 192 1.67 13.75 5.77
CA LEU A 192 1.91 13.91 7.21
C LEU A 192 1.31 12.76 8.03
N THR A 193 0.19 12.19 7.61
CA THR A 193 -0.38 10.99 8.24
C THR A 193 0.59 9.83 8.10
N ALA A 194 1.14 9.60 6.89
CA ALA A 194 2.14 8.56 6.69
C ALA A 194 3.44 8.82 7.47
N LEU A 195 3.86 10.09 7.60
CA LEU A 195 4.99 10.45 8.44
C LEU A 195 4.71 10.15 9.93
N SER A 196 3.50 10.43 10.39
CA SER A 196 3.07 10.13 11.76
C SER A 196 3.13 8.64 12.05
N GLU A 197 2.70 7.79 11.11
CA GLU A 197 2.79 6.33 11.23
C GLU A 197 4.24 5.86 11.34
N ALA A 198 5.14 6.40 10.51
CA ALA A 198 6.57 6.10 10.58
C ALA A 198 7.18 6.50 11.93
N PHE A 199 6.81 7.69 12.42
CA PHE A 199 7.25 8.20 13.72
C PHE A 199 6.75 7.34 14.88
N SER A 200 5.52 6.85 14.84
CA SER A 200 5.02 5.95 15.90
C SER A 200 5.78 4.61 15.98
N ILE A 201 6.33 4.10 14.87
CA ILE A 201 7.22 2.93 14.88
C ILE A 201 8.53 3.28 15.60
N ILE A 202 9.14 4.43 15.27
CA ILE A 202 10.36 4.91 15.93
C ILE A 202 10.13 5.11 17.43
N GLU A 203 9.00 5.71 17.82
CA GLU A 203 8.64 5.89 19.24
C GLU A 203 8.54 4.55 19.97
N LYS A 204 7.91 3.54 19.34
CA LYS A 204 7.74 2.20 19.90
C LYS A 204 9.06 1.46 20.07
N GLU A 205 9.97 1.58 19.11
CA GLU A 205 11.26 0.88 19.12
C GLU A 205 12.30 1.56 20.02
N SER A 206 12.36 2.90 20.00
CA SER A 206 13.35 3.68 20.75
C SER A 206 12.92 4.04 22.17
N GLY A 207 11.62 4.01 22.46
CA GLY A 207 11.04 4.50 23.70
C GLY A 207 11.03 6.03 23.83
N VAL A 208 11.44 6.78 22.78
CA VAL A 208 11.46 8.25 22.77
C VAL A 208 10.17 8.76 22.17
N SER A 209 9.34 9.46 22.95
CA SER A 209 8.10 10.04 22.42
C SER A 209 8.35 11.37 21.70
N LEU A 210 7.95 11.44 20.44
CA LEU A 210 7.94 12.64 19.60
C LEU A 210 6.75 13.56 19.93
N GLY A 211 5.75 13.06 20.67
CA GLY A 211 4.62 13.84 21.18
C GLY A 211 3.58 14.17 20.11
N VAL A 212 2.83 15.26 20.31
CA VAL A 212 1.63 15.58 19.51
C VAL A 212 1.85 16.56 18.37
N ALA A 213 3.11 16.96 18.09
CA ALA A 213 3.41 18.03 17.15
C ALA A 213 2.81 17.79 15.74
N ILE A 214 2.90 16.55 15.24
CA ILE A 214 2.38 16.18 13.92
C ILE A 214 0.85 16.20 13.90
N SER A 215 0.17 15.68 14.92
CA SER A 215 -1.29 15.63 14.95
C SER A 215 -1.91 17.02 15.12
N GLU A 216 -1.31 17.88 15.95
CA GLU A 216 -1.67 19.30 16.05
C GLU A 216 -1.45 20.02 14.72
N TYR A 217 -0.32 19.77 14.06
CA TYR A 217 0.01 20.39 12.78
C TYR A 217 -0.94 19.96 11.66
N ILE A 218 -1.28 18.67 11.57
CA ILE A 218 -2.31 18.15 10.65
C ILE A 218 -3.66 18.83 10.90
N SER A 219 -4.05 18.97 12.17
CA SER A 219 -5.31 19.64 12.53
C SER A 219 -5.33 21.10 12.08
N ALA A 220 -4.22 21.82 12.27
CA ALA A 220 -4.10 23.19 11.79
C ALA A 220 -4.13 23.32 10.26
N ILE A 221 -3.65 22.33 9.52
CA ILE A 221 -3.75 22.30 8.05
C ILE A 221 -5.20 22.03 7.60
N LYS A 222 -5.94 21.16 8.31
CA LYS A 222 -7.36 20.91 8.02
C LYS A 222 -8.22 22.16 8.17
N ASP A 223 -7.83 23.07 9.05
CA ASP A 223 -8.52 24.34 9.29
C ASP A 223 -8.19 25.43 8.26
N LEU A 224 -7.31 25.17 7.28
CA LEU A 224 -7.02 26.10 6.20
C LEU A 224 -8.20 26.22 5.24
N SER A 225 -8.41 27.42 4.73
CA SER A 225 -9.51 27.75 3.81
C SER A 225 -9.11 28.88 2.89
N TRP A 226 -9.96 29.22 1.91
CA TRP A 226 -9.78 30.39 1.05
C TRP A 226 -9.57 31.70 1.83
N SER A 227 -10.17 31.86 3.02
CA SER A 227 -9.99 33.05 3.85
C SER A 227 -8.79 32.94 4.81
N ARG A 228 -8.19 31.76 4.93
CA ARG A 228 -7.04 31.46 5.79
C ARG A 228 -6.12 30.49 5.06
N GLU A 229 -5.42 31.00 4.05
CA GLU A 229 -4.66 30.17 3.12
C GLU A 229 -3.40 29.54 3.72
N LYS A 230 -2.87 30.11 4.82
CA LYS A 230 -1.64 29.64 5.46
C LYS A 230 -1.75 29.63 6.99
N ILE A 231 -0.93 28.79 7.62
CA ILE A 231 -0.73 28.83 9.06
C ILE A 231 0.02 30.12 9.42
N ALA A 232 -0.36 30.73 10.54
CA ALA A 232 0.25 31.98 10.99
C ALA A 232 1.75 31.80 11.24
N SER A 233 2.54 32.80 10.85
CA SER A 233 3.98 32.76 11.10
C SER A 233 4.26 32.79 12.61
N ARG A 234 5.31 32.07 13.02
CA ARG A 234 5.75 31.82 14.40
C ARG A 234 4.81 30.92 15.23
N THR A 235 3.81 30.27 14.63
CA THR A 235 3.05 29.21 15.31
C THR A 235 3.96 28.01 15.60
N ILE A 236 3.91 27.50 16.84
CA ILE A 236 4.67 26.33 17.30
C ILE A 236 3.67 25.22 17.67
N PHE A 237 3.89 24.02 17.15
CA PHE A 237 3.19 22.80 17.54
C PHE A 237 4.11 21.89 18.34
N GLY A 238 3.57 21.18 19.34
CA GLY A 238 4.33 20.27 20.20
C GLY A 238 5.36 20.96 21.11
N LYS A 239 5.10 22.22 21.48
CA LYS A 239 6.04 23.06 22.26
C LYS A 239 6.55 22.33 23.52
N GLY A 240 7.88 22.31 23.70
CA GLY A 240 8.54 21.65 24.82
C GLY A 240 8.76 20.13 24.64
N GLY A 241 8.21 19.54 23.57
CA GLY A 241 8.40 18.13 23.24
C GLY A 241 9.71 17.85 22.52
N HIS A 242 9.95 16.56 22.28
CA HIS A 242 11.10 16.08 21.52
C HIS A 242 11.02 16.46 20.03
N LEU A 243 9.82 16.60 19.47
CA LEU A 243 9.58 17.23 18.17
C LEU A 243 8.75 18.50 18.36
N GLU A 244 9.24 19.61 17.83
CA GLU A 244 8.46 20.84 17.65
C GLU A 244 8.35 21.17 16.15
N ILE A 245 7.22 21.71 15.72
CA ILE A 245 7.06 22.22 14.36
C ILE A 245 6.83 23.73 14.43
N LEU A 246 7.80 24.50 13.97
CA LEU A 246 7.70 25.96 13.91
C LEU A 246 7.39 26.43 12.49
N CYS A 247 6.28 27.14 12.35
CA CYS A 247 5.83 27.67 11.07
C CYS A 247 6.38 29.07 10.82
N PHE A 248 6.94 29.32 9.64
CA PHE A 248 7.23 30.66 9.11
C PHE A 248 6.45 30.88 7.81
N LYS A 249 6.42 32.13 7.34
CA LYS A 249 5.70 32.50 6.11
C LYS A 249 6.08 31.62 4.89
N ASP A 250 7.37 31.33 4.73
CA ASP A 250 7.91 30.70 3.52
C ASP A 250 8.52 29.30 3.78
N LYS A 251 8.56 28.86 5.05
CA LYS A 251 9.12 27.57 5.42
C LYS A 251 8.54 27.07 6.75
N HIS A 252 8.59 25.76 6.98
CA HIS A 252 8.31 25.16 8.26
C HIS A 252 9.53 24.36 8.76
N GLU A 253 9.82 24.47 10.04
CA GLU A 253 10.97 23.84 10.68
C GLU A 253 10.51 22.71 11.60
N TYR A 254 10.97 21.49 11.33
CA TYR A 254 10.85 20.34 12.23
C TYR A 254 12.07 20.33 13.14
N ARG A 255 11.86 20.52 14.43
CA ARG A 255 12.93 20.75 15.42
C ARG A 255 12.97 19.60 16.43
N PHE A 256 13.89 18.69 16.20
CA PHE A 256 14.10 17.52 17.02
C PHE A 256 15.06 17.82 18.16
N SER A 257 14.79 17.34 19.37
CA SER A 257 15.84 17.18 20.38
C SER A 257 16.89 16.18 19.88
N ILE A 258 18.12 16.27 20.35
CA ILE A 258 19.20 15.33 19.97
C ILE A 258 18.76 13.86 20.11
N GLN A 259 18.24 13.48 21.28
CA GLN A 259 17.79 12.10 21.55
C GLN A 259 16.78 11.57 20.53
N ALA A 260 15.77 12.37 20.18
CA ALA A 260 14.77 11.98 19.18
C ALA A 260 15.34 11.92 17.77
N PHE A 261 16.30 12.80 17.47
CA PHE A 261 16.97 12.78 16.19
C PHE A 261 17.93 11.58 16.07
N ASP A 262 18.58 11.17 17.15
CA ASP A 262 19.40 9.95 17.18
C ASP A 262 18.55 8.70 16.91
N ALA A 263 17.37 8.62 17.54
CA ALA A 263 16.40 7.54 17.28
C ALA A 263 15.95 7.52 15.80
N LEU A 264 15.68 8.71 15.24
CA LEU A 264 15.35 8.86 13.83
C LEU A 264 16.48 8.36 12.93
N ILE A 265 17.72 8.77 13.21
CA ILE A 265 18.88 8.38 12.42
C ILE A 265 19.15 6.89 12.51
N ALA A 266 19.09 6.30 13.71
CA ALA A 266 19.24 4.86 13.88
C ALA A 266 18.22 4.07 13.03
N PHE A 267 16.96 4.51 13.03
CA PHE A 267 15.93 3.93 12.18
C PHE A 267 16.27 4.07 10.69
N LEU A 268 16.76 5.23 10.24
CA LEU A 268 17.14 5.47 8.86
C LEU A 268 18.41 4.70 8.44
N THR A 269 19.37 4.49 9.35
CA THR A 269 20.57 3.68 9.07
C THR A 269 20.21 2.21 8.86
N ILE A 270 19.26 1.69 9.64
CA ILE A 270 18.82 0.29 9.55
C ILE A 270 17.93 0.06 8.33
N ASN A 271 16.98 0.97 8.08
CA ASN A 271 15.89 0.73 7.13
C ASN A 271 15.93 1.60 5.87
N GLY A 272 16.66 2.72 5.91
CA GLY A 272 16.70 3.71 4.83
C GLY A 272 17.78 3.46 3.78
N GLU A 273 17.99 4.47 2.93
CA GLU A 273 19.12 4.49 2.00
C GLU A 273 20.41 4.78 2.80
N ALA A 274 21.41 3.89 2.74
CA ALA A 274 22.65 3.99 3.52
C ALA A 274 23.30 5.39 3.42
N ASP A 275 23.39 5.93 2.21
CA ASP A 275 23.97 7.24 1.96
C ASP A 275 23.18 8.39 2.62
N ALA A 276 21.86 8.26 2.80
CA ALA A 276 21.05 9.34 3.38
C ALA A 276 21.30 9.50 4.89
N ALA A 277 21.46 8.39 5.63
CA ALA A 277 21.72 8.44 7.07
C ALA A 277 23.14 8.97 7.37
N ASP A 278 24.15 8.44 6.68
CA ASP A 278 25.55 8.82 6.86
C ASP A 278 25.78 10.32 6.58
N ARG A 279 25.14 10.85 5.51
CA ARG A 279 25.20 12.28 5.18
C ARG A 279 24.60 13.16 6.26
N VAL A 280 23.49 12.75 6.87
CA VAL A 280 22.86 13.55 7.93
C VAL A 280 23.72 13.53 9.19
N ILE A 281 24.35 12.40 9.51
CA ILE A 281 25.27 12.28 10.64
C ILE A 281 26.47 13.22 10.47
N GLU A 282 27.10 13.23 9.28
CA GLU A 282 28.25 14.09 8.97
C GLU A 282 27.90 15.58 9.13
N LYS A 283 26.76 16.01 8.59
CA LYS A 283 26.34 17.41 8.57
C LYS A 283 25.84 17.94 9.91
N THR A 284 25.27 17.07 10.74
CA THR A 284 24.73 17.47 12.04
C THR A 284 25.73 17.32 13.19
N GLY A 285 26.89 16.68 12.93
CA GLY A 285 27.97 16.49 13.90
C GLY A 285 27.58 15.58 15.06
N LEU A 286 26.65 14.64 14.84
CA LEU A 286 26.13 13.77 15.91
C LEU A 286 27.18 12.78 16.45
N GLN A 287 28.27 12.53 15.73
CA GLN A 287 29.39 11.72 16.21
C GLN A 287 30.33 12.46 17.20
N GLU A 288 30.24 13.77 17.37
CA GLU A 288 31.14 14.53 18.28
C GLU A 288 30.64 14.56 19.74
N ALA A 289 29.61 13.81 20.11
CA ALA A 289 28.96 13.87 21.43
C ALA A 289 28.79 12.52 22.14
N ALA A 290 29.67 11.55 21.87
CA ALA A 290 29.81 10.33 22.66
C ALA A 290 31.11 10.33 23.46
#